data_AF-A0A955BXZ5-F1
#
_entry.id   AF-A0A955BXZ5-F1
#
_cell.length_a   1.000
_cell.length_b   1.000
_cell.length_c   1.000
_cell.angle_alpha   90.00
_cell.angle_beta   90.00
_cell.angle_gamma   90.00
#
_symmetry.space_group_name_H-M   'P 1'
#
loop_
_entity.id
_entity.type
_entity.pdbx_description
1 polymer ?
#
loop_
_entity_poly.entity_id
_entity_poly.type
_entity_poly.pdbx_seq_one_letter_code
_entity_poly.pdbx_strand_id
1 'polypeptide(L)'
;MLKLSRELTEQALRHPDGIQCQGDEVDKNFFIIDAEVMLLMREAFSRNDHAAIQSGINDMEAGRMQPAVDAHRHGRDELISRLKQQ
;
A
#
# COMPACT_ATOMS: atom_id res chain seq x y z
N MET A 1 2.03 -12.94 26.10
CA MET A 1 1.17 -13.30 24.95
C MET A 1 -0.27 -12.94 25.35
N LEU A 2 -0.83 -11.86 24.81
CA LEU A 2 -2.23 -11.50 25.07
C LEU A 2 -3.12 -12.57 24.44
N LYS A 3 -3.92 -13.26 25.26
CA LYS A 3 -4.95 -14.17 24.74
C LYS A 3 -6.15 -13.32 24.35
N LEU A 4 -6.36 -13.16 23.05
CA LEU A 4 -7.59 -12.55 22.54
C LEU A 4 -8.79 -13.40 22.97
N SER A 5 -9.91 -12.75 23.28
CA SER A 5 -11.14 -13.48 23.56
C SER A 5 -11.57 -14.26 22.31
N ARG A 6 -12.31 -15.35 22.53
CA ARG A 6 -12.82 -16.19 21.45
C ARG A 6 -13.73 -15.39 20.51
N GLU A 7 -14.55 -14.50 21.05
CA GLU A 7 -15.40 -13.58 20.27
C GLU A 7 -14.59 -12.65 19.38
N LEU A 8 -13.51 -12.04 19.90
CA LEU A 8 -12.64 -11.17 19.09
C LEU A 8 -11.96 -11.92 17.96
N THR A 9 -11.55 -13.17 18.21
CA THR A 9 -10.94 -14.02 17.19
C THR A 9 -11.95 -14.40 16.11
N GLU A 10 -13.17 -14.77 16.49
CA GLU A 10 -14.25 -15.13 15.55
C GLU A 10 -14.74 -13.92 14.75
N GLN A 11 -14.76 -12.72 15.36
CA GLN A 11 -15.06 -11.49 14.63
C GLN A 11 -13.94 -11.16 13.64
N ALA A 12 -12.66 -11.23 14.03
CA ALA A 12 -11.54 -10.91 13.14
C ALA A 12 -11.53 -11.75 11.87
N LEU A 13 -11.95 -13.02 11.97
CA LEU A 13 -12.10 -13.92 10.81
C LEU A 13 -13.24 -13.52 9.85
N ARG A 14 -14.24 -12.75 10.31
CA ARG A 14 -15.38 -12.29 9.49
C ARG A 14 -15.14 -10.92 8.85
N HIS A 15 -14.12 -10.21 9.29
CA HIS A 15 -13.79 -8.86 8.83
C HIS A 15 -12.42 -8.87 8.15
N PRO A 16 -12.36 -9.09 6.82
CA PRO A 16 -11.10 -9.19 6.09
C PRO A 16 -10.26 -7.90 6.15
N ASP A 17 -10.90 -6.76 6.43
CA ASP A 17 -10.24 -5.46 6.56
C ASP A 17 -9.73 -5.16 7.98
N GLY A 18 -9.95 -6.08 8.93
CA GLY A 18 -9.58 -5.95 10.34
C GLY A 18 -10.63 -5.24 11.21
N ILE A 19 -10.38 -5.24 12.52
CA ILE A 19 -11.32 -4.78 13.56
C ILE A 19 -10.62 -3.84 14.52
N GLN A 20 -11.22 -2.68 14.71
CA GLN A 20 -10.83 -1.76 15.77
C GLN A 20 -11.44 -2.22 17.10
N CYS A 21 -10.58 -2.44 18.09
CA CYS A 21 -10.92 -2.92 19.42
C CYS A 21 -10.47 -1.88 20.43
N GLN A 22 -11.32 -1.64 21.43
CA GLN A 22 -10.97 -0.83 22.60
C GLN A 22 -10.76 -1.79 23.76
N GLY A 23 -9.61 -1.71 24.42
CA GLY A 23 -9.34 -2.53 25.60
C GLY A 23 -9.81 -1.81 26.84
N ASP A 24 -10.64 -2.44 27.66
CA ASP A 24 -11.14 -1.84 28.91
C ASP A 24 -10.01 -1.45 29.88
N GLU A 25 -8.84 -2.09 29.77
CA GLU A 25 -7.66 -1.86 30.61
C GLU A 25 -6.53 -1.09 29.92
N VAL A 26 -6.71 -0.72 28.65
CA VAL A 26 -5.67 0.00 27.88
C VAL A 26 -6.32 1.17 27.19
N ASP A 27 -5.84 2.36 27.52
CA ASP A 27 -6.32 3.65 26.98
C ASP A 27 -5.85 3.87 25.52
N LYS A 28 -5.90 2.79 24.72
CA LYS A 28 -5.44 2.71 23.35
C LYS A 28 -6.39 1.85 22.55
N ASN A 29 -6.72 2.32 21.37
CA ASN A 29 -7.40 1.53 20.36
C ASN A 29 -6.39 0.59 19.70
N PHE A 30 -6.73 -0.69 19.60
CA PHE A 30 -5.94 -1.69 18.89
C PHE A 30 -6.67 -2.10 17.62
N PHE A 31 -5.90 -2.43 16.59
CA PHE A 31 -6.46 -2.96 15.34
C PHE A 31 -6.03 -4.42 15.21
N ILE A 32 -7.00 -5.33 15.16
CA ILE A 32 -6.76 -6.74 14.91
C ILE A 32 -6.95 -6.98 13.42
N ILE A 33 -5.91 -7.45 12.76
CA ILE A 33 -5.92 -7.79 11.34
C ILE A 33 -5.28 -9.16 11.15
N ASP A 34 -5.64 -9.83 10.07
CA ASP A 34 -4.99 -11.08 9.68
C ASP A 34 -3.47 -10.90 9.48
N ALA A 35 -2.70 -11.89 9.92
CA ALA A 35 -1.25 -11.83 9.92
C ALA A 35 -0.65 -11.87 8.50
N GLU A 36 -1.26 -12.60 7.57
CA GLU A 36 -0.83 -12.64 6.18
C GLU A 36 -1.12 -11.30 5.50
N VAL A 37 -2.29 -10.72 5.77
CA VAL A 37 -2.64 -9.37 5.28
C VAL A 37 -1.67 -8.32 5.81
N MET A 38 -1.29 -8.36 7.08
CA MET A 38 -0.28 -7.45 7.66
C MET A 38 1.08 -7.61 6.98
N LEU A 39 1.51 -8.84 6.69
CA LEU A 39 2.76 -9.10 5.98
C LEU A 39 2.72 -8.59 4.54
N LEU A 40 1.61 -8.79 3.82
CA LEU A 40 1.42 -8.26 2.48
C LEU A 40 1.40 -6.74 2.46
N MET A 41 0.74 -6.09 3.43
CA MET A 41 0.78 -4.64 3.58
C MET A 41 2.21 -4.16 3.84
N ARG A 42 2.93 -4.81 4.75
CA ARG A 42 4.32 -4.47 5.07
C ARG A 42 5.25 -4.66 3.87
N GLU A 43 5.02 -5.69 3.08
CA GLU A 43 5.78 -5.96 1.85
C GLU A 43 5.41 -4.97 0.74
N ALA A 44 4.14 -4.57 0.61
CA ALA A 44 3.73 -3.51 -0.28
C ALA A 44 4.39 -2.17 0.12
N PHE A 45 4.37 -1.82 1.41
CA PHE A 45 5.07 -0.62 1.90
C PHE A 45 6.59 -0.69 1.69
N SER A 46 7.20 -1.87 1.84
CA SER A 46 8.65 -2.01 1.68
C SER A 46 9.10 -2.05 0.21
N ARG A 47 8.30 -2.67 -0.67
CA ARG A 47 8.62 -2.83 -2.09
C ARG A 47 8.28 -1.60 -2.92
N ASN A 48 7.27 -0.82 -2.54
CA ASN A 48 6.62 0.05 -3.51
C ASN A 48 7.13 1.49 -3.60
N ASP A 49 8.09 1.97 -2.79
CA ASP A 49 8.27 3.43 -2.80
C ASP A 49 9.66 4.01 -2.52
N HIS A 50 10.59 3.38 -1.80
CA HIS A 50 11.80 4.14 -1.43
C HIS A 50 12.69 4.52 -2.63
N ALA A 51 12.94 3.58 -3.55
CA ALA A 51 13.79 3.85 -4.71
C ALA A 51 13.06 4.70 -5.77
N ALA A 52 11.77 4.45 -6.00
CA ALA A 52 10.98 5.17 -6.99
C ALA A 52 10.68 6.60 -6.54
N ILE A 53 10.31 6.81 -5.27
CA ILE A 53 10.16 8.15 -4.68
C ILE A 53 11.50 8.89 -4.72
N GLN A 54 12.59 8.25 -4.30
CA GLN A 54 13.90 8.92 -4.31
C GLN A 54 14.33 9.29 -5.73
N SER A 55 14.07 8.43 -6.72
CA SER A 55 14.32 8.75 -8.12
C SER A 55 13.48 9.94 -8.58
N GLY A 56 12.18 9.96 -8.25
CA GLY A 56 11.29 11.08 -8.57
C GLY A 56 11.74 12.40 -7.92
N ILE A 57 12.18 12.36 -6.66
CA ILE A 57 12.75 13.52 -5.95
C ILE A 57 14.03 14.00 -6.66
N ASN A 58 14.95 13.10 -6.98
CA ASN A 58 16.19 13.45 -7.67
C ASN A 58 15.95 14.03 -9.07
N ASP A 59 14.89 13.59 -9.76
CA ASP A 59 14.49 14.12 -11.07
C ASP A 59 13.83 15.49 -10.97
N MET A 60 13.05 15.74 -9.91
CA MET A 60 12.53 17.07 -9.59
C MET A 60 13.64 18.07 -9.27
N GLU A 61 14.57 17.73 -8.38
CA GLU A 61 15.68 18.61 -7.98
C GLU A 61 16.63 18.93 -9.14
N ALA A 62 16.85 17.98 -10.04
CA ALA A 62 17.71 18.16 -11.21
C ALA A 62 16.99 18.78 -12.42
N GLY A 63 15.71 19.14 -12.30
CA GLY A 63 14.92 19.71 -13.40
C GLY A 63 14.70 18.75 -14.57
N ARG A 64 14.77 17.44 -14.35
CA ARG A 64 14.52 16.39 -15.36
C ARG A 64 13.04 16.01 -15.48
N MET A 65 12.16 16.80 -14.87
CA MET A 65 10.71 16.60 -14.94
C MET A 65 10.18 16.97 -16.31
N GLN A 66 9.44 16.04 -16.92
CA GLN A 66 8.68 16.32 -18.13
C GLN A 66 7.32 16.97 -17.80
N PRO A 67 6.82 17.90 -18.63
CA PRO A 67 5.46 18.40 -18.50
C PRO A 67 4.42 17.28 -18.60
N ALA A 68 3.32 17.40 -17.85
CA ALA A 68 2.28 16.37 -17.80
C ALA A 68 1.71 16.03 -19.18
N VAL A 69 1.54 17.03 -20.05
CA VAL A 69 1.03 16.86 -21.43
C VAL A 69 1.94 15.93 -22.25
N ASP A 70 3.25 16.03 -22.07
CA ASP A 70 4.24 15.23 -22.78
C ASP A 70 4.31 13.81 -22.19
N ALA A 71 4.22 13.67 -20.86
CA ALA A 71 4.13 12.37 -20.20
C ALA A 71 2.91 11.57 -20.68
N HIS A 72 1.75 12.21 -20.78
CA HIS A 72 0.52 11.58 -21.27
C HIS A 72 0.61 11.17 -22.73
N ARG A 73 1.22 12.01 -23.57
CA ARG A 73 1.46 11.66 -24.99
C ARG A 73 2.40 10.46 -25.10
N HIS A 74 3.51 10.48 -24.37
CA HIS A 74 4.51 9.41 -24.35
C HIS A 74 3.89 8.07 -23.89
N GLY A 75 3.14 8.07 -22.78
CA GLY A 75 2.48 6.86 -22.28
C GLY A 75 1.43 6.30 -23.24
N ARG A 76 0.70 7.18 -23.95
CA ARG A 76 -0.26 6.78 -24.99
C ARG A 76 0.45 6.15 -26.19
N ASP A 77 1.56 6.73 -26.65
CA ASP A 77 2.31 6.24 -27.80
C ASP A 77 2.98 4.90 -27.49
N GLU A 78 3.51 4.71 -26.28
CA GLU A 78 4.00 3.39 -25.82
C GLU A 78 2.89 2.34 -25.83
N LEU A 79 1.71 2.67 -25.31
CA LEU A 79 0.58 1.74 -25.25
C LEU A 79 0.13 1.33 -26.66
N ILE A 80 -0.01 2.30 -27.57
CA ILE A 80 -0.35 2.04 -28.98
C ILE A 80 0.73 1.17 -29.65
N SER A 81 2.01 1.42 -29.37
CA SER A 81 3.12 0.64 -29.91
C SER A 81 3.06 -0.83 -29.45
N ARG A 82 2.82 -1.08 -28.16
CA ARG A 82 2.68 -2.44 -27.61
C ARG A 82 1.48 -3.18 -28.20
N LEU A 83 0.36 -2.48 -28.41
CA LEU A 83 -0.85 -3.07 -29.00
C LEU A 83 -0.71 -3.37 -30.50
N LYS A 84 0.17 -2.68 -31.22
CA LYS A 84 0.46 -2.95 -32.64
C LYS A 84 1.44 -4.11 -32.87
N GLN A 85 2.14 -4.55 -31.81
CA GLN A 85 3.08 -5.66 -31.85
C GLN A 85 2.45 -7.01 -31.44
N GLN A 86 1.15 -7.01 -31.11
CA GLN A 86 0.32 -8.21 -30.88
C GLN A 86 -0.55 -8.49 -32.10
#